data_AF-A0A7T5RIW0-F1
#
_entry.id   AF-A0A7T5RIW0-F1
#
_cell.length_a   1.000
_cell.length_b   1.000
_cell.length_c   1.000
_cell.angle_alpha   90.00
_cell.angle_beta   90.00
_cell.angle_gamma   90.00
#
_symmetry.space_group_name_H-M   'P 1'
#
loop_
_entity.id
_entity.type
_entity.pdbx_description
1 polymer ?
#
loop_
_entity_poly.entity_id
_entity_poly.type
_entity_poly.pdbx_seq_one_letter_code
_entity_poly.pdbx_strand_id
1 'polypeptide(L)'
;MIKNKQYEGEVVVKNVPPNFRKELLNLIENMGERAMRRDVLDRVLDLRFKDKDLRITTSENQLAQKIALKIQEVFKNKIEKKIRRGKEGGVSSVLVDFL
;
A
#
# COMPACT_ATOMS: atom_id res chain seq x y z
N MET A 1 -10.32 16.91 -9.98
CA MET A 1 -10.52 15.91 -11.06
C MET A 1 -9.33 15.94 -12.00
N ILE A 2 -8.57 14.84 -12.08
CA ILE A 2 -7.53 14.66 -13.11
C ILE A 2 -7.94 13.42 -13.92
N LYS A 3 -8.39 13.68 -15.15
CA LYS A 3 -8.64 12.67 -16.19
C LYS A 3 -7.41 11.75 -16.30
N ASN A 4 -7.56 10.47 -15.99
CA ASN A 4 -6.57 9.38 -16.11
C ASN A 4 -5.65 9.08 -14.91
N LYS A 5 -5.88 9.66 -13.72
CA LYS A 5 -5.28 9.17 -12.46
C LYS A 5 -6.38 8.75 -11.48
N GLN A 6 -6.80 7.48 -11.62
CA GLN A 6 -7.88 6.88 -10.81
C GLN A 6 -7.53 6.71 -9.33
N TYR A 7 -6.26 6.94 -8.95
CA TYR A 7 -5.77 6.76 -7.59
C TYR A 7 -4.86 7.93 -7.21
N GLU A 8 -4.90 8.34 -5.95
CA GLU A 8 -4.04 9.39 -5.41
C GLU A 8 -2.84 8.81 -4.67
N GLY A 9 -3.01 7.68 -3.98
CA GLY A 9 -1.97 7.04 -3.20
C GLY A 9 -1.49 5.72 -3.81
N GLU A 10 -0.20 5.42 -3.64
CA GLU A 10 0.40 4.16 -4.04
C GLU A 10 1.34 3.62 -2.96
N VAL A 11 1.32 2.31 -2.74
CA VAL A 11 2.31 1.60 -1.94
C VAL A 11 2.89 0.46 -2.77
N VAL A 12 4.22 0.39 -2.83
CA VAL A 12 4.95 -0.69 -3.48
C VAL A 12 5.72 -1.45 -2.41
N VAL A 13 5.36 -2.71 -2.22
CA VAL A 13 6.04 -3.63 -1.31
C VAL A 13 6.89 -4.56 -2.15
N LYS A 14 8.22 -4.46 -2.02
CA LYS A 14 9.17 -5.25 -2.79
C LYS A 14 9.53 -6.55 -2.09
N ASN A 15 9.88 -7.56 -2.88
CA ASN A 15 10.46 -8.83 -2.41
C ASN A 15 9.59 -9.62 -1.42
N VAL A 16 8.26 -9.54 -1.51
CA VAL A 16 7.33 -10.21 -0.58
C VAL A 16 7.55 -11.73 -0.59
N PRO A 17 8.00 -12.33 0.53
CA PRO A 17 8.18 -13.78 0.62
C PRO A 17 6.84 -14.53 0.49
N PRO A 18 6.79 -15.68 -0.21
CA PRO A 18 5.54 -16.40 -0.46
C PRO A 18 4.71 -16.73 0.79
N ASN A 19 5.38 -17.04 1.90
CA ASN A 19 4.77 -17.35 3.19
C ASN A 19 4.05 -16.15 3.84
N PHE A 20 4.42 -14.91 3.49
CA PHE A 20 3.79 -13.70 4.03
C PHE A 20 2.72 -13.10 3.11
N ARG A 21 2.58 -13.57 1.86
CA ARG A 21 1.64 -12.98 0.88
C ARG A 21 0.21 -12.95 1.39
N LYS A 22 -0.28 -14.08 1.92
CA LYS A 22 -1.66 -14.19 2.43
C LYS A 22 -1.90 -13.26 3.62
N GLU A 23 -0.96 -13.23 4.56
CA GLU A 23 -1.04 -12.35 5.73
C GLU A 23 -1.03 -10.87 5.33
N LEU A 24 -0.17 -10.50 4.39
CA LEU A 24 -0.07 -9.14 3.86
C LEU A 24 -1.35 -8.70 3.16
N LEU A 25 -1.93 -9.54 2.29
CA LEU A 25 -3.20 -9.26 1.62
C LEU A 25 -4.33 -9.06 2.63
N ASN A 26 -4.49 -10.00 3.56
CA ASN A 26 -5.50 -9.91 4.62
C ASN A 26 -5.34 -8.62 5.44
N LEU A 27 -4.11 -8.22 5.77
CA LEU A 27 -3.85 -6.98 6.51
C LEU A 27 -4.37 -5.76 5.72
N ILE A 28 -4.05 -5.68 4.43
CA ILE A 28 -4.40 -4.54 3.57
C ILE A 28 -5.92 -4.50 3.32
N GLU A 29 -6.55 -5.63 3.04
CA GLU A 29 -8.00 -5.74 2.87
C GLU A 29 -8.73 -5.27 4.14
N ASN A 30 -8.34 -5.77 5.31
CA ASN A 30 -8.92 -5.34 6.59
C ASN A 30 -8.68 -3.85 6.89
N MET A 31 -7.59 -3.26 6.40
CA MET A 31 -7.38 -1.82 6.49
C MET A 31 -8.31 -1.05 5.55
N GLY A 32 -8.44 -1.50 4.31
CA GLY A 32 -9.33 -0.92 3.30
C GLY A 32 -10.80 -0.95 3.72
N GLU A 33 -11.28 -2.08 4.25
CA GLU A 33 -12.65 -2.19 4.75
C GLU A 33 -12.93 -1.28 5.94
N ARG A 34 -11.95 -1.09 6.83
CA ARG A 34 -12.07 -0.18 7.97
C ARG A 34 -12.03 1.28 7.54
N ALA A 35 -11.23 1.62 6.55
CA ALA A 35 -11.19 2.94 5.95
C ALA A 35 -12.54 3.26 5.29
N MET A 36 -13.03 2.38 4.42
CA MET A 36 -14.30 2.55 3.70
C MET A 36 -15.51 2.67 4.63
N ARG A 37 -15.53 1.92 5.74
CA ARG A 37 -16.58 2.02 6.76
C ARG A 37 -16.60 3.37 7.47
N ARG A 38 -15.45 4.02 7.61
CA ARG A 38 -15.32 5.34 8.25
C ARG A 38 -15.59 6.47 7.27
N ASP A 39 -15.06 6.34 6.07
CA ASP A 39 -15.26 7.26 4.97
C ASP A 39 -15.43 6.46 3.68
N VAL A 40 -16.60 6.57 3.06
CA VAL A 40 -16.90 5.86 1.81
C VAL A 40 -15.99 6.30 0.67
N LEU A 41 -15.29 7.42 0.73
CA LEU A 41 -14.33 7.84 -0.29
C LEU A 41 -12.93 7.25 -0.07
N ASP A 42 -12.63 6.76 1.14
CA ASP A 42 -11.32 6.21 1.50
C ASP A 42 -11.26 4.70 1.22
N ARG A 43 -10.65 4.29 0.09
CA ARG A 43 -10.69 2.92 -0.42
C ARG A 43 -9.34 2.45 -0.94
N VAL A 44 -9.08 1.15 -0.77
CA VAL A 44 -8.14 0.42 -1.60
C VAL A 44 -8.80 0.16 -2.94
N LEU A 45 -8.18 0.60 -4.03
CA LEU A 45 -8.74 0.49 -5.37
C LEU A 45 -8.27 -0.79 -6.09
N ASP A 46 -7.05 -1.22 -5.78
CA ASP A 46 -6.43 -2.34 -6.49
C ASP A 46 -5.23 -2.90 -5.71
N LEU A 47 -5.04 -4.21 -5.85
CA LEU A 47 -3.97 -5.02 -5.27
C LEU A 47 -3.43 -5.94 -6.36
N ARG A 48 -2.22 -5.65 -6.83
CA ARG A 48 -1.59 -6.43 -7.92
C ARG A 48 -0.20 -6.91 -7.53
N PHE A 49 -0.02 -8.22 -7.58
CA PHE A 49 1.31 -8.81 -7.56
C PHE A 49 1.94 -8.77 -8.95
N LYS A 50 3.22 -8.40 -9.00
CA LYS A 50 4.11 -8.61 -10.13
C LYS A 50 5.36 -9.32 -9.61
N ASP A 51 5.54 -10.58 -9.99
CA ASP A 51 6.60 -11.45 -9.48
C ASP A 51 6.61 -11.57 -7.95
N LYS A 52 7.51 -10.86 -7.28
CA LYS A 52 7.64 -10.79 -5.82
C LYS A 52 7.14 -9.47 -5.24
N ASP A 53 6.80 -8.51 -6.08
CA ASP A 53 6.41 -7.18 -5.66
C ASP A 53 4.88 -7.07 -5.61
N LEU A 54 4.37 -6.40 -4.58
CA LEU A 54 2.96 -6.06 -4.45
C LEU A 54 2.80 -4.56 -4.66
N ARG A 55 1.94 -4.20 -5.61
CA ARG A 55 1.49 -2.83 -5.84
C ARG A 55 0.08 -2.66 -5.28
N ILE A 56 -0.10 -1.61 -4.49
CA ILE A 56 -1.33 -1.24 -3.82
C ILE A 56 -1.67 0.18 -4.27
N THR A 57 -2.88 0.41 -4.78
CA THR A 57 -3.34 1.76 -5.11
C THR A 57 -4.55 2.13 -4.30
N THR A 58 -4.60 3.37 -3.83
CA THR A 58 -5.66 3.89 -2.95
C THR A 58 -6.27 5.16 -3.53
N SER A 59 -7.55 5.38 -3.23
CA SER A 59 -8.25 6.62 -3.63
C SER A 59 -7.61 7.84 -3.00
N GLU A 60 -7.03 7.71 -1.80
CA GLU A 60 -6.39 8.81 -1.08
C GLU A 60 -4.93 8.53 -0.73
N ASN A 61 -4.11 9.59 -0.75
CA ASN A 61 -2.72 9.57 -0.30
C ASN A 61 -2.57 9.16 1.17
N GLN A 62 -3.53 9.55 2.02
CA GLN A 62 -3.43 9.31 3.46
C GLN A 62 -3.55 7.81 3.80
N LEU A 63 -4.42 7.09 3.10
CA LEU A 63 -4.55 5.65 3.28
C LEU A 63 -3.30 4.88 2.86
N ALA A 64 -2.67 5.25 1.73
CA ALA A 64 -1.38 4.68 1.34
C ALA A 64 -0.33 4.83 2.44
N GLN A 65 -0.23 6.01 3.07
CA GLN A 65 0.70 6.23 4.18
C GLN A 65 0.37 5.37 5.40
N LYS A 66 -0.90 5.26 5.78
CA LYS A 66 -1.35 4.41 6.89
C LYS A 66 -1.03 2.93 6.62
N ILE A 67 -1.31 2.44 5.41
CA ILE A 67 -1.00 1.06 4.99
C ILE A 67 0.49 0.80 5.11
N ALA A 68 1.33 1.68 4.54
CA ALA A 68 2.77 1.50 4.61
C ALA A 68 3.28 1.45 6.06
N LEU A 69 2.85 2.38 6.91
CA LEU A 69 3.23 2.40 8.33
C LEU A 69 2.79 1.11 9.05
N LYS A 70 1.58 0.61 8.76
CA LYS A 70 1.08 -0.61 9.39
C LYS A 70 1.84 -1.86 8.93
N ILE A 71 2.19 -1.94 7.65
CA ILE A 71 3.08 -3.01 7.13
C ILE A 71 4.42 -2.95 7.87
N GLN A 72 4.97 -1.75 8.08
CA GLN A 72 6.22 -1.61 8.85
C GLN A 72 6.11 -2.04 10.30
N GLU A 73 4.99 -1.74 10.94
CA GLU A 73 4.73 -2.12 12.33
C GLU A 73 4.63 -3.65 12.46
N VAL A 74 3.88 -4.31 11.59
CA VAL A 74 3.63 -5.77 11.63
C VAL A 74 4.87 -6.55 11.22
N PHE A 75 5.57 -6.12 10.17
CA PHE A 75 6.71 -6.85 9.59
C PHE A 75 8.08 -6.26 9.99
N LYS A 76 8.16 -5.49 11.09
CA LYS A 76 9.33 -4.69 11.50
C LYS A 76 10.69 -5.40 11.42
N ASN A 77 10.74 -6.68 11.75
CA ASN A 77 11.97 -7.50 11.77
C ASN A 77 12.26 -8.22 10.44
N LYS A 78 11.41 -8.01 9.43
CA LYS A 78 11.43 -8.69 8.13
C LYS A 78 11.55 -7.71 6.96
N ILE A 79 11.66 -6.41 7.24
CA ILE A 79 11.73 -5.37 6.22
C ILE A 79 12.96 -4.48 6.41
N GLU A 80 13.57 -4.09 5.31
CA GLU A 80 14.55 -3.01 5.29
C GLU A 80 13.78 -1.69 5.29
N LYS A 81 13.92 -0.89 6.35
CA LYS A 81 13.14 0.35 6.52
C LYS A 81 13.57 1.41 5.49
N LYS A 82 12.93 1.43 4.32
CA LYS A 82 13.13 2.45 3.28
C LYS A 82 11.81 3.04 2.78
N ILE A 83 11.18 3.91 3.58
CA ILE A 83 10.08 4.76 3.07
C ILE A 83 10.68 5.82 2.16
N ARG A 84 10.62 5.58 0.85
CA ARG A 84 10.85 6.62 -0.16
C ARG A 84 9.51 7.21 -0.53
N ARG A 85 9.40 8.53 -0.45
CA ARG A 85 8.23 9.28 -0.92
C ARG A 85 8.56 9.81 -2.31
N GLY A 86 7.94 9.22 -3.33
CA GLY A 86 7.96 9.76 -4.68
C GLY A 86 6.74 10.64 -4.91
N LYS A 87 6.87 11.69 -5.71
CA LYS A 87 5.73 12.49 -6.18
C LYS A 87 5.82 12.62 -7.69
N GLU A 88 5.15 11.73 -8.41
CA GLU A 88 5.16 11.74 -9.88
C GLU A 88 3.74 12.02 -10.42
N GLY A 89 3.58 13.21 -10.99
CA GLY A 89 2.31 13.79 -11.47
C GLY A 89 1.15 13.77 -10.46
N GLY A 90 1.43 13.93 -9.16
CA GLY A 90 0.40 14.08 -8.12
C GLY A 90 0.10 12.83 -7.29
N VAL A 91 0.70 11.69 -7.58
CA VAL A 91 0.58 10.46 -6.77
C VAL A 91 1.70 10.42 -5.74
N SER A 92 1.38 10.13 -4.47
CA SER A 92 2.40 9.83 -3.46
C SER A 92 2.64 8.33 -3.39
N SER A 93 3.86 7.90 -3.72
CA SER A 93 4.27 6.49 -3.63
C SER A 93 5.07 6.23 -2.36
N VAL A 94 4.77 5.13 -1.66
CA VAL A 94 5.54 4.64 -0.52
C VAL A 94 6.16 3.29 -0.85
N LEU A 95 7.47 3.16 -0.67
CA LEU A 95 8.20 1.90 -0.85
C LEU A 95 8.42 1.18 0.50
N VAL A 96 8.23 -0.13 0.52
CA VAL A 96 8.61 -1.03 1.62
C VAL A 96 9.37 -2.21 1.00
N ASP A 97 10.49 -2.64 1.58
CA ASP A 97 11.31 -3.73 1.04
C ASP A 97 11.45 -4.84 2.08
N PHE A 98 11.19 -6.10 1.71
CA PHE A 98 11.45 -7.25 2.57
C PHE A 98 12.94 -7.62 2.53
N LEU A 99 13.47 -8.08 3.68
CA LEU A 99 14.84 -8.60 3.84
C LEU A 99 15.01 -9.97 3.18
#